data_AF-A0A1X0RLR1-F1
#
_entry.id   AF-A0A1X0RLR1-F1
#
_cell.length_a   1.000
_cell.length_b   1.000
_cell.length_c   1.000
_cell.angle_alpha   90.00
_cell.angle_beta   90.00
_cell.angle_gamma   90.00
#
_symmetry.space_group_name_H-M   'P 1'
#
loop_
_entity.id
_entity.type
_entity.pdbx_description
1 polymer ?
#
loop_
_entity_poly.entity_id
_entity_poly.type
_entity_poly.pdbx_seq_one_letter_code
_entity_poly.pdbx_strand_id
1 'polypeptide(L)'
;MFIGDKGMEVGSTIKGYRRYGGKWKQYMHDTNINVCITNENISQTCMYCFSKLDHSIYRKIVKDKDIKTKVKGSFLCRNPGCVLVSNKKAIKSRDNLSALAIGLSGLCSL
;
A
#
# COMPACT_ATOMS: atom_id res chain seq x y z
N MET A 1 -6.40 -4.26 1.80
CA MET A 1 -6.81 -4.36 3.22
C MET A 1 -8.20 -5.01 3.27
N PHE A 2 -8.39 -6.12 3.98
CA PHE A 2 -9.76 -6.60 4.23
C PHE A 2 -10.44 -5.59 5.16
N ILE A 3 -11.69 -5.22 4.82
CA ILE A 3 -12.54 -4.37 5.66
C ILE A 3 -12.78 -5.15 6.96
N GLY A 4 -11.95 -4.92 8.00
CA GLY A 4 -12.04 -5.69 9.24
C GLY A 4 -10.89 -5.50 10.25
N ASP A 5 -9.68 -5.15 9.81
CA ASP A 5 -8.53 -5.15 10.76
C ASP A 5 -8.52 -3.98 11.76
N LYS A 6 -9.34 -2.94 11.55
CA LYS A 6 -9.55 -1.85 12.52
C LYS A 6 -10.58 -2.17 13.62
N GLY A 7 -11.32 -3.28 13.53
CA GLY A 7 -12.37 -3.65 14.48
C GLY A 7 -11.92 -4.72 15.47
N MET A 8 -12.38 -4.65 16.72
CA MET A 8 -12.26 -5.72 17.74
C MET A 8 -13.23 -6.89 17.50
N GLU A 9 -13.91 -6.94 16.35
CA GLU A 9 -14.98 -7.89 16.02
C GLU A 9 -14.49 -9.33 15.76
N VAL A 10 -13.58 -9.83 16.60
CA VAL A 10 -13.19 -11.24 16.64
C VAL A 10 -14.41 -12.08 17.02
N GLY A 11 -14.79 -13.01 16.16
CA GLY A 11 -15.89 -13.95 16.42
C GLY A 11 -17.27 -13.57 15.87
N SER A 12 -17.46 -12.37 15.32
CA SER A 12 -18.69 -12.02 14.58
C SER A 12 -18.67 -12.61 13.16
N THR A 13 -19.83 -12.84 12.56
CA THR A 13 -19.96 -13.54 11.27
C THR A 13 -20.51 -12.60 10.19
N ILE A 14 -19.82 -12.41 9.06
CA ILE A 14 -20.44 -11.83 7.85
C ILE A 14 -20.65 -12.96 6.83
N LYS A 15 -21.88 -13.10 6.32
CA LYS A 15 -22.21 -14.08 5.27
C LYS A 15 -21.77 -15.51 5.62
N GLY A 16 -21.82 -15.88 6.90
CA GLY A 16 -21.41 -17.21 7.39
C GLY A 16 -19.90 -17.38 7.63
N TYR A 17 -19.06 -16.39 7.30
CA TYR A 17 -17.62 -16.42 7.58
C TYR A 17 -17.29 -15.69 8.89
N ARG A 18 -16.59 -16.37 9.80
CA ARG A 18 -16.07 -15.78 11.04
C ARG A 18 -15.06 -14.68 10.71
N ARG A 19 -15.22 -13.52 11.35
CA ARG A 19 -14.24 -12.44 11.34
C ARG A 19 -13.09 -12.79 12.27
N TYR A 20 -11.89 -12.82 11.69
CA TYR A 20 -10.61 -12.83 12.40
C TYR A 20 -9.92 -11.49 12.09
N GLY A 21 -10.28 -10.45 12.85
CA GLY A 21 -9.72 -9.10 12.73
C GLY A 21 -8.91 -8.69 13.97
N GLY A 22 -8.39 -7.47 13.97
CA GLY A 22 -7.67 -6.88 15.11
C GLY A 22 -6.33 -7.55 15.40
N LYS A 23 -5.89 -7.50 16.67
CA LYS A 23 -4.59 -8.05 17.11
C LYS A 23 -4.52 -9.58 17.11
N TRP A 24 -5.59 -10.29 16.78
CA TRP A 24 -5.65 -11.75 16.83
C TRP A 24 -4.51 -12.43 16.04
N LYS A 25 -4.19 -11.92 14.83
CA LYS A 25 -3.06 -12.40 14.05
C LYS A 25 -1.70 -12.10 14.69
N GLN A 26 -1.59 -10.96 15.37
CA GLN A 26 -0.36 -10.63 16.11
C GLN A 26 -0.20 -11.63 17.25
N TYR A 27 -1.21 -11.81 18.10
CA TYR A 27 -1.19 -12.77 19.22
C TYR A 27 -0.88 -14.22 18.81
N MET A 28 -1.40 -14.69 17.68
CA MET A 28 -1.14 -16.06 17.20
C MET A 28 0.29 -16.28 16.71
N HIS A 29 0.97 -15.21 16.27
CA HIS A 29 2.31 -15.28 15.68
C HIS A 29 3.40 -14.61 16.54
N ASP A 30 3.00 -13.95 17.63
CA ASP A 30 3.85 -13.23 18.59
C ASP A 30 4.90 -14.13 19.26
N THR A 31 4.65 -15.43 19.28
CA THR A 31 5.52 -16.42 19.95
C THR A 31 6.86 -16.63 19.25
N ASN A 32 6.98 -16.35 17.95
CA ASN A 32 8.21 -16.62 17.19
C ASN A 32 8.77 -15.38 16.47
N ILE A 33 7.93 -14.43 16.04
CA ILE A 33 8.34 -13.26 15.25
C ILE A 33 7.39 -12.09 15.54
N ASN A 34 7.93 -10.88 15.74
CA ASN A 34 7.10 -9.67 15.87
C ASN A 34 6.30 -9.39 14.59
N VAL A 35 4.97 -9.40 14.70
CA VAL A 35 4.06 -9.06 13.60
C VAL A 35 3.41 -7.70 13.86
N CYS A 36 3.71 -6.71 13.01
CA CYS A 36 3.12 -5.37 13.10
C CYS A 36 2.03 -5.17 12.04
N ILE A 37 0.85 -4.68 12.45
CA ILE A 37 -0.23 -4.28 11.54
C ILE A 37 -0.13 -2.77 11.28
N THR A 38 0.10 -2.36 10.03
CA THR A 38 0.28 -0.95 9.65
C THR A 38 -0.87 -0.42 8.79
N ASN A 39 -1.08 0.89 8.79
CA ASN A 39 -2.09 1.55 7.95
C ASN A 39 -1.69 1.58 6.46
N GLU A 40 -2.63 1.27 5.58
CA GLU A 40 -2.47 1.27 4.12
C GLU A 40 -2.05 2.64 3.55
N ASN A 41 -2.29 3.76 4.24
CA ASN A 41 -1.85 5.09 3.78
C ASN A 41 -0.33 5.18 3.57
N ILE A 42 0.46 4.43 4.35
CA ILE A 42 1.92 4.39 4.23
C ILE A 42 2.35 3.77 2.89
N SER A 43 1.59 2.79 2.40
CA SER A 43 1.85 2.09 1.13
C SER A 43 1.68 2.95 -0.13
N GLN A 44 0.98 4.09 -0.01
CA GLN A 44 0.73 5.02 -1.12
C GLN A 44 1.55 6.30 -1.01
N THR A 45 2.61 6.28 -0.20
CA THR A 45 3.46 7.43 0.08
C THR A 45 4.84 7.22 -0.51
N CYS A 46 5.43 8.27 -1.09
CA CYS A 46 6.79 8.20 -1.62
C CYS A 46 7.81 8.08 -0.47
N MET A 47 8.70 7.09 -0.53
CA MET A 47 9.74 6.90 0.50
C MET A 47 10.81 8.00 0.54
N TYR A 48 10.93 8.82 -0.50
CA TYR A 48 11.97 9.85 -0.60
C TYR A 48 11.47 11.24 -0.23
N CYS A 49 10.24 11.59 -0.64
CA CYS A 49 9.69 12.94 -0.46
C CYS A 49 8.41 12.96 0.39
N PHE A 50 7.98 11.80 0.90
CA PHE A 50 6.76 11.62 1.72
C PHE A 50 5.47 12.17 1.11
N SER A 51 5.48 12.50 -0.17
CA SER A 51 4.32 12.99 -0.89
C SER A 51 3.46 11.81 -1.33
N LYS A 52 2.15 12.04 -1.44
CA LYS A 52 1.20 11.06 -1.96
C LYS A 52 1.55 10.67 -3.39
N LEU A 53 1.48 9.37 -3.67
CA LEU A 53 1.72 8.82 -5.00
C LEU A 53 0.43 8.73 -5.79
N ASP A 54 0.55 8.92 -7.10
CA ASP A 54 -0.55 8.74 -8.03
C ASP A 54 -0.46 7.37 -8.71
N HIS A 55 -1.60 6.85 -9.14
CA HIS A 55 -1.61 5.71 -10.07
C HIS A 55 -1.00 6.14 -11.40
N SER A 56 -0.15 5.28 -11.95
CA SER A 56 0.37 5.50 -13.31
C SER A 56 -0.78 5.40 -14.32
N ILE A 57 -0.77 6.32 -15.29
CA ILE A 57 -1.77 6.42 -16.33
C ILE A 57 -1.10 6.07 -17.65
N TYR A 58 -1.60 5.04 -18.31
CA TYR A 58 -1.22 4.71 -19.67
C TYR A 58 -2.26 5.30 -20.63
N ARG A 59 -1.79 5.98 -21.68
CA ARG A 59 -2.65 6.46 -22.76
C ARG A 59 -2.57 5.46 -23.92
N LYS A 60 -3.73 5.00 -24.39
CA LYS A 60 -3.84 4.19 -25.60
C LYS A 60 -4.77 4.91 -26.57
N ILE A 61 -4.31 5.10 -27.79
CA ILE A 61 -5.18 5.53 -28.89
C ILE A 61 -5.88 4.28 -29.42
N VAL A 62 -7.21 4.27 -29.37
CA VAL A 62 -8.04 3.21 -29.96
C VAL A 62 -9.10 3.89 -30.81
N LYS A 63 -9.08 3.63 -32.12
CA LYS A 63 -10.01 4.24 -33.09
C LYS A 63 -10.08 5.78 -32.97
N ASP A 64 -8.91 6.43 -33.03
CA ASP A 64 -8.74 7.89 -32.92
C ASP A 64 -9.24 8.55 -31.62
N LYS A 65 -9.61 7.74 -30.62
CA LYS A 65 -9.97 8.22 -29.28
C LYS A 65 -8.86 7.93 -28.29
N ASP A 66 -8.52 8.96 -27.53
CA ASP A 66 -7.46 8.94 -26.54
C ASP A 66 -8.00 8.36 -25.22
N ILE A 67 -7.74 7.07 -24.98
CA ILE A 67 -8.23 6.35 -23.79
C ILE A 67 -7.15 6.37 -22.70
N LYS A 68 -7.47 6.99 -21.55
CA LYS A 68 -6.64 6.99 -20.35
C LYS A 68 -7.00 5.79 -19.47
N THR A 69 -6.10 4.83 -19.34
CA THR A 69 -6.28 3.66 -18.49
C THR A 69 -5.30 3.72 -17.32
N LYS A 70 -5.80 3.53 -16.09
CA LYS A 70 -4.95 3.36 -14.91
C LYS A 70 -4.21 2.03 -15.02
N VAL A 71 -2.89 2.05 -14.93
CA VAL A 71 -2.09 0.82 -14.90
C VAL A 71 -2.14 0.26 -13.49
N LYS A 72 -2.56 -1.01 -13.37
CA LYS A 72 -2.54 -1.73 -12.10
C LYS A 72 -1.09 -2.13 -11.80
N GLY A 73 -0.65 -1.94 -10.56
CA GLY A 73 0.65 -2.45 -10.08
C GLY A 73 1.83 -1.47 -10.11
N SER A 74 1.64 -0.22 -10.54
CA SER A 74 2.67 0.81 -10.39
C SER A 74 2.13 2.14 -9.87
N PHE A 75 3.02 2.86 -9.20
CA PHE A 75 2.81 4.18 -8.66
C PHE A 75 3.79 5.17 -9.28
N LEU A 76 3.35 6.42 -9.38
CA LEU A 76 4.12 7.54 -9.91
C LEU A 76 4.23 8.63 -8.85
N CYS A 77 5.46 9.06 -8.57
CA CYS A 77 5.70 10.29 -7.83
C CYS A 77 5.64 11.50 -8.77
N ARG A 78 4.84 12.51 -8.43
CA ARG A 78 4.73 13.76 -9.20
C ARG A 78 5.43 14.96 -8.56
N ASN A 79 6.01 14.79 -7.38
CA ASN A 79 6.68 15.88 -6.69
C ASN A 79 7.99 16.26 -7.43
N PRO A 80 8.10 17.46 -8.02
CA PRO A 80 9.29 17.86 -8.78
C PRO A 80 10.55 17.95 -7.92
N GLY A 81 10.42 18.18 -6.61
CA GLY A 81 11.53 18.19 -5.66
C GLY A 81 11.98 16.80 -5.22
N CYS A 82 11.33 15.72 -5.68
CA CYS A 82 11.70 14.37 -5.30
C CYS A 82 12.89 13.88 -6.13
N VAL A 83 13.88 13.31 -5.46
CA VAL A 83 15.08 12.69 -6.06
C VAL A 83 14.72 11.65 -7.13
N LEU A 84 13.61 10.91 -6.95
CA LEU A 84 13.14 9.95 -7.96
C LEU A 84 12.71 10.64 -9.25
N VAL A 85 12.06 11.80 -9.16
CA VAL A 85 11.60 12.58 -10.32
C VAL A 85 12.79 13.21 -11.02
N SER A 86 13.71 13.83 -10.27
CA SER A 86 14.96 14.40 -10.82
C SER A 86 15.78 13.36 -11.58
N ASN A 87 15.83 12.11 -11.08
CA ASN A 87 16.56 11.01 -11.70
C ASN A 87 15.76 10.23 -12.78
N LYS A 88 14.59 10.73 -13.21
CA LYS A 88 13.69 10.06 -14.18
C LYS A 88 13.27 8.64 -13.76
N LYS A 89 13.30 8.33 -12.46
CA LYS A 89 12.91 7.05 -11.84
C LYS A 89 11.65 7.18 -10.98
N ALA A 90 10.74 8.08 -11.37
CA ALA A 90 9.53 8.44 -10.64
C ALA A 90 8.50 7.30 -10.51
N ILE A 91 8.58 6.31 -11.41
CA ILE A 91 7.67 5.16 -11.43
C ILE A 91 8.28 4.01 -10.61
N LYS A 92 7.48 3.43 -9.72
CA LYS A 92 7.85 2.28 -8.90
C LYS A 92 6.75 1.23 -8.92
N SER A 93 7.12 -0.04 -8.74
CA SER A 93 6.13 -1.11 -8.53
C SER A 93 5.42 -0.87 -7.21
N ARG A 94 4.10 -1.06 -7.22
CA ARG A 94 3.26 -0.88 -6.04
C ARG A 94 3.68 -1.81 -4.91
N ASP A 95 3.88 -3.08 -5.23
CA ASP A 95 4.01 -4.11 -4.21
C ASP A 95 5.39 -4.00 -3.51
N ASN A 96 6.49 -3.79 -4.25
CA ASN A 96 7.82 -3.56 -3.66
C ASN A 96 7.85 -2.29 -2.82
N LEU A 97 7.22 -1.21 -3.31
CA LEU A 97 7.17 0.05 -2.57
C LEU A 97 6.36 -0.09 -1.29
N SER A 98 5.23 -0.80 -1.36
CA SER A 98 4.38 -1.09 -0.20
C SER A 98 5.13 -1.93 0.83
N ALA A 99 5.82 -2.99 0.39
CA ALA A 99 6.62 -3.85 1.27
C ALA A 99 7.74 -3.06 1.97
N LEU A 100 8.46 -2.21 1.24
CA LEU A 100 9.50 -1.35 1.80
C LEU A 100 8.92 -0.35 2.82
N ALA A 101 7.80 0.28 2.48
CA ALA A 101 7.15 1.27 3.34
C ALA A 101 6.63 0.65 4.65
N ILE A 102 6.06 -0.56 4.57
CA ILE A 102 5.62 -1.33 5.74
C ILE A 102 6.81 -1.74 6.59
N GLY A 103 7.89 -2.24 5.98
CA GLY A 103 9.12 -2.61 6.70
C GLY A 103 9.73 -1.43 7.46
N LEU A 104 9.86 -0.28 6.80
CA LEU A 104 10.34 0.96 7.44
C LEU A 104 9.41 1.45 8.56
N SER A 105 8.10 1.40 8.35
CA SER A 105 7.14 1.76 9.39
C SER A 105 7.22 0.83 10.61
N GLY A 106 7.42 -0.47 10.39
CA GLY A 106 7.58 -1.45 11.46
C GLY A 106 8.84 -1.20 12.27
N LEU A 107 9.96 -0.90 11.59
CA LEU A 107 11.23 -0.55 12.24
C LEU A 107 11.12 0.71 13.11
N CYS A 108 10.40 1.74 12.66
CA CYS A 108 10.20 2.96 13.43
C CYS A 108 9.21 2.83 14.61
N SER A 109 8.47 1.71 14.68
CA SER A 109 7.48 1.46 15.74
C SER A 109 8.00 0.50 16.84
N LEU A 110 9.26 0.06 16.71
CA LEU A 110 10.03 -0.70 17.70
C LEU A 110 10.79 0.28 18.61
#